data_AF-A0A536P680-F1
#
_entry.id   AF-A0A536P680-F1
#
_cell.length_a   1.000
_cell.length_b   1.000
_cell.length_c   1.000
_cell.angle_alpha   90.00
_cell.angle_beta   90.00
_cell.angle_gamma   90.00
#
_symmetry.space_group_name_H-M   'P 1'
#
loop_
_entity.id
_entity.type
_entity.pdbx_description
1 polymer ?
#
loop_
_entity_poly.entity_id
_entity_poly.type
_entity_poly.pdbx_seq_one_letter_code
_entity_poly.pdbx_strand_id
1 'polypeptide(L)'
;MSSCRTGWSRRPSRSLCSTTGKTSAVIAEKLKRSPLRGHASQFAAASDALGDRLTIRELAFLSQLDLRADPGDVAVMERLRAGLGFALPQIPNTTSSGGDRSALWLGPDEWLVTGPEDQQELIEGALRSA
;
A
#
# COMPACT_ATOMS: atom_id res chain seq x y z
N MET A 1 -27.65 -7.82 -42.53
CA MET A 1 -26.22 -7.51 -42.39
C MET A 1 -25.79 -7.91 -40.99
N SER A 2 -24.71 -8.69 -40.94
CA SER A 2 -24.42 -9.71 -39.92
C SER A 2 -23.96 -9.16 -38.57
N SER A 3 -24.47 -9.78 -37.49
CA SER A 3 -24.00 -9.63 -36.13
C SER A 3 -22.73 -10.47 -35.90
N CYS A 4 -21.63 -9.85 -35.46
CA CYS A 4 -20.45 -10.57 -34.98
C CYS A 4 -20.59 -10.86 -33.48
N ARG A 5 -20.75 -12.13 -33.11
CA ARG A 5 -20.58 -12.60 -31.73
C ARG A 5 -19.15 -13.16 -31.61
N THR A 6 -18.31 -12.50 -30.83
CA THR A 6 -17.00 -13.01 -30.43
C THR A 6 -17.16 -14.02 -29.30
N GLY A 7 -17.12 -15.31 -29.65
CA GLY A 7 -17.07 -16.41 -28.69
C GLY A 7 -15.64 -16.69 -28.24
N TRP A 8 -15.38 -16.66 -26.93
CA TRP A 8 -14.11 -17.13 -26.36
C TRP A 8 -13.95 -18.64 -26.56
N SER A 9 -12.79 -19.06 -27.08
CA SER A 9 -12.44 -20.46 -27.21
C SER A 9 -12.16 -21.09 -25.85
N ARG A 10 -12.95 -22.08 -25.43
CA ARG A 10 -12.65 -22.91 -24.26
C ARG A 10 -11.68 -24.02 -24.65
N ARG A 11 -10.37 -23.76 -24.56
CA ARG A 11 -9.37 -24.85 -24.52
C ARG A 11 -9.11 -25.20 -23.05
N PRO A 12 -9.37 -26.43 -22.58
CA PRO A 12 -8.98 -26.82 -21.24
C PRO A 12 -7.45 -26.86 -21.14
N SER A 13 -6.88 -26.23 -20.11
CA SER A 13 -5.44 -26.30 -19.85
C SER A 13 -5.06 -27.75 -19.52
N ARG A 14 -3.90 -28.20 -20.02
CA ARG A 14 -3.34 -29.50 -19.63
C ARG A 14 -2.99 -29.48 -18.13
N SER A 15 -3.14 -30.63 -17.49
CA SER A 15 -3.04 -30.86 -16.04
C SER A 15 -1.87 -30.16 -15.35
N LEU A 16 -2.13 -29.62 -14.16
CA LEU A 16 -1.14 -29.09 -13.22
C LEU A 16 -0.22 -30.22 -12.73
N CYS A 17 0.94 -30.40 -13.35
CA CYS A 17 2.05 -31.14 -12.74
C CYS A 17 2.72 -30.22 -11.72
N SER A 18 2.39 -30.39 -10.44
CA SER A 18 3.10 -29.77 -9.32
C SER A 18 3.94 -30.84 -8.64
N THR A 19 5.27 -30.72 -8.72
CA THR A 19 6.24 -31.55 -8.00
C THR A 19 6.71 -30.90 -6.70
N THR A 20 6.07 -29.83 -6.24
CA THR A 20 6.44 -29.17 -4.99
C THR A 20 5.94 -30.00 -3.82
N GLY A 21 6.86 -30.58 -3.06
CA GLY A 21 6.54 -31.26 -1.80
C GLY A 21 5.78 -30.31 -0.87
N LYS A 22 4.58 -30.72 -0.42
CA LYS A 22 3.83 -30.01 0.59
C LYS A 22 4.45 -30.29 1.95
N THR A 23 5.44 -29.50 2.32
CA THR A 23 5.93 -29.47 3.71
C THR A 23 4.97 -28.61 4.53
N SER A 24 4.52 -29.13 5.68
CA SER A 24 3.59 -28.44 6.59
C SER A 24 4.09 -27.04 6.97
N ALA A 25 3.25 -26.04 6.77
CA ALA A 25 3.51 -24.62 7.02
C ALA A 25 3.49 -24.26 8.52
N VAL A 26 4.33 -24.93 9.32
CA VAL A 26 4.37 -24.77 10.79
C VAL A 26 5.76 -24.40 11.27
N ILE A 27 6.52 -23.54 10.55
CA ILE A 27 7.58 -22.63 11.05
C ILE A 27 7.86 -21.60 9.94
N ALA A 28 7.02 -20.59 9.78
CA ALA A 28 7.38 -19.41 9.00
C ALA A 28 6.65 -18.21 9.57
N GLU A 29 6.98 -17.87 10.83
CA GLU A 29 6.98 -16.46 11.22
C GLU A 29 7.70 -15.73 10.08
N LYS A 30 6.99 -14.86 9.36
CA LYS A 30 7.48 -14.26 8.13
C LYS A 30 8.68 -13.40 8.47
N LEU A 31 9.90 -13.93 8.32
CA LEU A 31 11.13 -13.17 8.47
C LEU A 31 11.16 -12.11 7.36
N LYS A 32 10.56 -10.94 7.62
CA LYS A 32 10.61 -9.78 6.74
C LYS A 32 11.97 -9.09 6.95
N ARG A 33 12.59 -8.64 5.86
CA ARG A 33 13.82 -7.84 5.90
C ARG A 33 13.53 -6.49 5.25
N SER A 34 13.77 -5.40 5.97
CA SER A 34 13.54 -4.06 5.43
C SER A 34 14.59 -3.72 4.36
N PRO A 35 14.23 -2.96 3.31
CA PRO A 35 15.13 -2.64 2.20
C PRO A 35 16.46 -2.00 2.63
N LEU A 36 16.43 -1.10 3.63
CA LEU A 36 17.62 -0.36 4.06
C LEU A 36 18.27 -0.93 5.33
N ARG A 37 17.85 -2.12 5.79
CA ARG A 37 18.46 -2.81 6.95
C ARG A 37 19.99 -2.87 6.89
N GLY A 38 20.55 -3.09 5.70
CA GLY A 38 22.01 -3.18 5.50
C GLY A 38 22.78 -1.87 5.66
N HIS A 39 22.08 -0.74 5.75
CA HIS A 39 22.65 0.60 5.85
C HIS A 39 22.44 1.23 7.24
N ALA A 40 21.84 0.52 8.18
CA ALA A 40 21.49 1.05 9.51
C ALA A 40 22.73 1.61 10.26
N SER A 41 23.86 0.90 10.21
CA SER A 41 25.13 1.37 10.80
C SER A 41 25.66 2.64 10.16
N GLN A 42 25.55 2.78 8.85
CA GLN A 42 26.01 3.94 8.11
C GLN A 42 25.14 5.16 8.40
N PHE A 43 23.81 4.97 8.51
CA PHE A 43 22.90 6.04 8.91
C PHE A 43 23.11 6.50 10.36
N ALA A 44 23.38 5.55 11.28
CA ALA A 44 23.74 5.89 12.66
C ALA A 44 25.05 6.70 12.71
N ALA A 45 26.11 6.20 12.07
CA ALA A 45 27.40 6.90 12.03
C ALA A 45 27.30 8.30 11.39
N ALA A 46 26.49 8.46 10.33
CA ALA A 46 26.25 9.77 9.72
C ALA A 46 25.48 10.72 10.65
N SER A 47 24.49 10.22 11.39
CA SER A 47 23.73 11.00 12.36
C SER A 47 24.63 11.44 13.53
N ASP A 48 25.46 10.53 14.06
CA ASP A 48 26.40 10.81 15.14
C ASP A 48 27.43 11.88 14.74
N ALA A 49 27.96 11.79 13.51
CA ALA A 49 28.93 12.75 12.99
C ALA A 49 28.36 14.18 12.80
N LEU A 50 27.05 14.28 12.56
CA LEU A 50 26.36 15.56 12.33
C LEU A 50 25.65 16.10 13.58
N GLY A 51 25.53 15.28 14.62
CA GLY A 51 24.82 15.60 15.86
C GLY A 51 23.38 16.03 15.61
N ASP A 52 22.91 17.01 16.36
CA ASP A 52 21.51 17.48 16.30
C ASP A 52 21.12 18.19 14.98
N ARG A 53 22.05 18.32 14.03
CA ARG A 53 21.79 18.98 12.75
C ARG A 53 21.03 18.10 11.78
N LEU A 54 21.24 16.78 11.86
CA LEU A 54 20.63 15.82 10.93
C LEU A 54 20.62 14.42 11.54
N THR A 55 19.44 13.80 11.57
CA THR A 55 19.28 12.37 11.88
C THR A 55 18.67 11.64 10.70
N ILE A 56 19.21 10.47 10.35
CA ILE A 56 18.70 9.63 9.26
C ILE A 56 18.36 8.26 9.83
N ARG A 57 17.16 7.76 9.51
CA ARG A 57 16.75 6.38 9.81
C ARG A 57 15.77 5.87 8.76
N GLU A 58 15.71 4.55 8.62
CA GLU A 58 14.65 3.89 7.86
C GLU A 58 13.34 3.88 8.68
N LEU A 59 12.21 4.11 8.02
CA LEU A 59 10.88 3.82 8.55
C LEU A 59 10.41 2.49 7.96
N ALA A 60 10.80 1.40 8.61
CA ALA A 60 10.57 0.06 8.08
C ALA A 60 9.09 -0.35 8.17
N PHE A 61 8.64 -1.11 7.17
CA PHE A 61 7.39 -1.87 7.18
C PHE A 61 6.10 -1.08 7.33
N LEU A 62 6.10 0.23 7.01
CA LEU A 62 4.86 1.00 6.93
C LEU A 62 3.81 0.28 6.08
N SER A 63 2.56 0.37 6.52
CA SER A 63 1.43 0.05 5.65
C SER A 63 1.38 1.06 4.52
N GLN A 64 1.22 0.58 3.29
CA GLN A 64 1.18 1.39 2.08
C GLN A 64 0.11 0.83 1.16
N LEU A 65 -0.90 1.64 0.84
CA LEU A 65 -1.98 1.29 -0.09
C LEU A 65 -2.04 2.34 -1.19
N ASP A 66 -1.98 1.89 -2.43
CA ASP A 66 -2.33 2.73 -3.58
C ASP A 66 -3.86 2.82 -3.68
N LEU A 67 -4.39 4.04 -3.61
CA LEU A 67 -5.81 4.32 -3.63
C LEU A 67 -6.14 5.14 -4.87
N ARG A 68 -7.04 4.62 -5.70
CA ARG A 68 -7.60 5.34 -6.83
C ARG A 68 -9.10 5.58 -6.66
N ALA A 69 -9.54 6.81 -6.91
CA ALA A 69 -10.93 7.21 -6.84
C ALA A 69 -11.16 8.48 -7.66
N ASP A 70 -12.35 8.62 -8.25
CA ASP A 70 -12.74 9.85 -8.94
C ASP A 70 -13.04 10.95 -7.90
N PRO A 71 -12.26 12.06 -7.85
CA PRO A 71 -12.52 13.17 -6.94
C PRO A 71 -13.84 13.90 -7.23
N GLY A 72 -14.41 13.73 -8.42
CA GLY A 72 -15.72 14.27 -8.80
C GLY A 72 -16.90 13.54 -8.15
N ASP A 73 -16.71 12.30 -7.69
CA ASP A 73 -17.73 11.56 -6.93
C ASP A 73 -17.70 11.97 -5.45
N VAL A 74 -18.47 13.00 -5.12
CA VAL A 74 -18.58 13.53 -3.75
C VAL A 74 -18.99 12.45 -2.74
N ALA A 75 -19.83 11.48 -3.15
CA ALA A 75 -20.29 10.44 -2.25
C ALA A 75 -19.16 9.44 -1.94
N VAL A 76 -18.34 9.09 -2.94
CA VAL A 76 -17.12 8.28 -2.72
C VAL A 76 -16.14 9.04 -1.84
N MET A 77 -15.86 10.31 -2.13
CA MET A 77 -14.90 11.10 -1.36
C MET A 77 -15.30 11.27 0.12
N GLU A 78 -16.60 11.44 0.41
CA GLU A 78 -17.09 11.53 1.78
C GLU A 78 -16.98 10.21 2.54
N ARG A 79 -17.22 9.08 1.85
CA ARG A 79 -17.06 7.75 2.42
C ARG A 79 -15.60 7.43 2.70
N LEU A 80 -14.71 7.72 1.75
CA LEU A 80 -13.26 7.60 1.95
C LEU A 80 -12.79 8.48 3.12
N ARG A 81 -13.30 9.71 3.24
CA ARG A 81 -13.04 10.59 4.38
C ARG A 81 -13.46 9.95 5.71
N ALA A 82 -14.63 9.33 5.75
CA ALA A 82 -15.12 8.64 6.94
C ALA A 82 -14.26 7.41 7.31
N GLY A 83 -13.86 6.60 6.31
CA GLY A 83 -13.02 5.42 6.52
C GLY A 83 -11.58 5.75 6.95
N LEU A 84 -11.03 6.86 6.44
CA LEU A 84 -9.69 7.33 6.79
C LEU A 84 -9.66 8.17 8.07
N GLY A 85 -10.76 8.84 8.41
CA GLY A 85 -10.84 9.83 9.49
C GLY A 85 -10.33 11.22 9.12
N PHE A 86 -9.95 11.44 7.86
CA PHE A 86 -9.50 12.73 7.31
C PHE A 86 -9.78 12.81 5.81
N ALA A 87 -9.84 14.01 5.25
CA ALA A 87 -10.11 14.21 3.82
C ALA A 87 -8.83 14.01 3.00
N LEU A 88 -8.94 13.32 1.87
CA LEU A 88 -7.84 13.16 0.92
C LEU A 88 -7.39 14.54 0.38
N PRO A 89 -6.08 14.77 0.21
CA PRO A 89 -5.56 16.03 -0.31
C PRO A 89 -5.91 16.15 -1.79
N GLN A 90 -6.53 17.25 -2.22
CA GLN A 90 -6.86 17.46 -3.65
C GLN A 90 -5.90 18.41 -4.37
N ILE A 91 -5.06 19.12 -3.62
CA ILE A 91 -4.05 20.01 -4.19
C ILE A 91 -2.81 19.18 -4.57
N PRO A 92 -2.28 19.30 -5.80
CA PRO A 92 -1.08 18.59 -6.21
C PRO A 92 0.09 18.74 -5.22
N ASN A 93 0.82 17.63 -5.01
CA ASN A 93 1.99 17.57 -4.12
C ASN A 93 1.71 17.97 -2.66
N THR A 94 0.49 17.75 -2.17
CA THR A 94 0.15 17.96 -0.76
C THR A 94 -0.13 16.64 -0.05
N THR A 95 -0.14 16.70 1.29
CA THR A 95 -0.45 15.57 2.15
C THR A 95 -1.54 15.95 3.13
N SER A 96 -2.25 14.94 3.64
CA SER A 96 -3.17 15.08 4.76
C SER A 96 -2.94 13.92 5.71
N SER A 97 -3.23 14.13 7.00
CA SER A 97 -3.02 13.11 8.02
C SER A 97 -4.12 13.17 9.08
N GLY A 98 -4.39 12.03 9.68
CA GLY A 98 -5.30 11.90 10.82
C GLY A 98 -4.90 10.68 11.64
N GLY A 99 -4.69 10.87 12.94
CA GLY A 99 -4.14 9.82 13.81
C GLY A 99 -2.73 9.40 13.37
N ASP A 100 -2.54 8.11 13.13
CA ASP A 100 -1.30 7.47 12.68
C ASP A 100 -1.26 7.20 11.16
N ARG A 101 -2.25 7.71 10.42
CA ARG A 101 -2.38 7.53 8.97
C ARG A 101 -2.15 8.84 8.24
N SER A 102 -1.64 8.72 7.02
CA SER A 102 -1.47 9.84 6.10
C SER A 102 -1.89 9.44 4.69
N ALA A 103 -2.23 10.43 3.88
CA ALA A 103 -2.37 10.26 2.44
C ALA A 103 -1.49 11.27 1.71
N LEU A 104 -0.73 10.78 0.74
CA LEU A 104 0.11 11.57 -0.14
C LEU A 104 -0.57 11.67 -1.51
N TRP A 105 -0.70 12.87 -2.04
CA TRP A 105 -1.17 13.07 -3.41
C TRP A 105 -0.14 12.53 -4.41
N LEU A 106 -0.56 11.67 -5.33
CA LEU A 106 0.27 11.17 -6.44
C LEU A 106 -0.26 11.62 -7.80
N GLY A 107 -1.58 11.79 -7.92
CA GLY A 107 -2.25 12.19 -9.14
C GLY A 107 -3.64 12.75 -8.85
N PRO A 108 -4.34 13.29 -9.87
CA PRO A 108 -5.66 13.89 -9.69
C PRO A 108 -6.70 12.90 -9.12
N ASP A 109 -6.52 11.61 -9.35
CA ASP A 109 -7.38 10.50 -8.91
C ASP A 109 -6.59 9.40 -8.17
N GLU A 110 -5.39 9.71 -7.65
CA GLU A 110 -4.45 8.73 -7.09
C GLU A 110 -3.74 9.24 -5.83
N TRP A 111 -3.72 8.41 -4.80
CA TRP A 111 -3.08 8.68 -3.51
C TRP A 111 -2.35 7.47 -2.95
N LEU A 112 -1.22 7.72 -2.28
CA LEU A 112 -0.60 6.72 -1.41
C LEU A 112 -1.07 6.93 0.01
N VAL A 113 -1.86 5.99 0.53
CA VAL A 113 -2.24 5.95 1.94
C VAL A 113 -1.17 5.20 2.72
N THR A 114 -0.64 5.82 3.78
CA THR A 114 0.34 5.22 4.68
C THR A 114 -0.21 5.07 6.09
N GLY A 115 0.29 4.08 6.81
CA GLY A 115 -0.02 3.85 8.22
C GLY A 115 1.04 3.00 8.92
N PRO A 116 0.84 2.66 10.21
CA PRO A 116 1.75 1.79 10.95
C PRO A 116 1.92 0.41 10.31
N GLU A 117 2.94 -0.35 10.74
CA GLU A 117 3.11 -1.73 10.31
C GLU A 117 1.86 -2.59 10.59
N ASP A 118 1.58 -3.53 9.69
CA ASP A 118 0.49 -4.51 9.79
C ASP A 118 -0.93 -3.92 9.91
N GLN A 119 -1.13 -2.70 9.40
CA GLN A 119 -2.45 -2.03 9.32
C GLN A 119 -3.08 -2.10 7.92
N GLN A 120 -2.43 -2.74 6.93
CA GLN A 120 -2.91 -2.74 5.54
C GLN A 120 -4.34 -3.28 5.42
N GLU A 121 -4.63 -4.43 6.02
CA GLU A 121 -5.94 -5.08 5.95
C GLU A 121 -7.02 -4.27 6.66
N LEU A 122 -6.68 -3.61 7.76
CA LEU A 122 -7.60 -2.78 8.52
C LEU A 122 -7.96 -1.51 7.74
N ILE A 123 -6.97 -0.85 7.13
CA ILE A 123 -7.18 0.33 6.28
C ILE A 123 -7.99 -0.07 5.05
N GLU A 124 -7.63 -1.16 4.36
CA GLU A 124 -8.37 -1.65 3.21
C GLU A 124 -9.83 -1.98 3.57
N GLY A 125 -10.06 -2.66 4.68
CA GLY A 125 -11.40 -2.99 5.16
C GLY A 125 -12.26 -1.75 5.43
N ALA A 126 -11.67 -0.72 6.05
CA ALA A 126 -12.34 0.55 6.28
C ALA A 126 -12.70 1.26 4.96
N LEU A 127 -11.80 1.24 3.97
CA LEU A 127 -12.02 1.87 2.66
C LEU A 127 -13.01 1.10 1.77
N ARG A 128 -13.03 -0.24 1.87
CA ARG A 128 -13.92 -1.09 1.07
C ARG A 128 -15.36 -1.08 1.60
N SER A 129 -15.52 -0.88 2.89
CA SER A 129 -16.84 -0.74 3.54
C SER A 129 -17.39 0.69 3.43
N ALA A 130 -16.60 1.60 2.86
CA ALA A 130 -16.90 3.02 2.74
C ALA A 130 -17.95 3.29 1.67
#